data_AF-A0A7W1HKD1-F1
#
_entry.id   AF-A0A7W1HKD1-F1
#
_cell.length_a   1.000
_cell.length_b   1.000
_cell.length_c   1.000
_cell.angle_alpha   90.00
_cell.angle_beta   90.00
_cell.angle_gamma   90.00
#
_symmetry.space_group_name_H-M   'P 1'
#
loop_
_entity.id
_entity.type
_entity.pdbx_description
1 polymer ?
#
loop_
_entity_poly.entity_id
_entity_poly.type
_entity_poly.pdbx_seq_one_letter_code
_entity_poly.pdbx_strand_id
1 'polypeptide(L)'
;LSFAGSAAATRRVFNQIAATKEQMYIIRTLQVRNQADKGPKRGGLGEAPAAPVAGAAKAGEPGISFIVGTEHLNVTAQIEILRFNIPEKRIR
;
A
#
# COMPACT_ATOMS: atom_id res chain seq x y z
N LEU A 1 12.38 -4.74 -2.73
CA LEU A 1 12.14 -3.34 -3.16
C LEU A 1 12.05 -2.47 -1.91
N SER A 2 12.86 -1.43 -1.79
CA SER A 2 12.82 -0.52 -0.65
C SER A 2 12.86 0.93 -1.13
N PHE A 3 11.94 1.77 -0.67
CA PHE A 3 11.87 3.18 -1.07
C PHE A 3 11.16 4.02 0.00
N ALA A 4 11.38 5.33 -0.06
CA ALA A 4 10.67 6.31 0.76
C ALA A 4 9.72 7.14 -0.12
N GLY A 5 8.53 7.47 0.39
CA GLY A 5 7.60 8.32 -0.35
C GLY A 5 6.28 8.52 0.38
N SER A 6 5.43 9.41 -0.15
CA SER A 6 4.09 9.61 0.41
C SER A 6 3.21 8.36 0.21
N ALA A 7 2.19 8.19 1.07
CA ALA A 7 1.21 7.13 0.93
C ALA A 7 0.61 7.04 -0.49
N ALA A 8 0.32 8.17 -1.12
CA ALA A 8 -0.20 8.22 -2.48
C ALA A 8 0.80 7.69 -3.52
N ALA A 9 2.09 8.06 -3.40
CA ALA A 9 3.14 7.55 -4.27
C ALA A 9 3.32 6.03 -4.08
N THR A 10 3.30 5.55 -2.84
CA THR A 10 3.36 4.12 -2.52
C THR A 10 2.21 3.33 -3.16
N ARG A 11 0.97 3.82 -3.07
CA ARG A 11 -0.19 3.17 -3.75
C ARG A 11 0.02 3.09 -5.25
N ARG A 12 0.51 4.17 -5.87
CA ARG A 12 0.75 4.19 -7.33
C ARG A 12 1.76 3.12 -7.74
N VAL A 13 2.87 2.99 -7.01
CA VAL A 13 3.90 1.97 -7.29
C VAL A 13 3.30 0.56 -7.23
N PHE A 14 2.56 0.23 -6.17
CA PHE A 14 1.97 -1.11 -6.06
C PHE A 14 0.85 -1.37 -7.05
N ASN A 15 0.04 -0.35 -7.37
CA ASN A 15 -0.97 -0.46 -8.41
C ASN A 15 -0.33 -0.69 -9.79
N GLN A 16 0.82 -0.07 -10.08
CA GLN A 16 1.56 -0.32 -11.32
C GLN A 16 2.12 -1.74 -11.38
N ILE A 17 2.67 -2.25 -10.28
CA ILE A 17 3.14 -3.64 -10.18
C ILE A 17 1.96 -4.61 -10.40
N ALA A 18 0.83 -4.37 -9.76
CA ALA A 18 -0.38 -5.20 -9.90
C ALA A 18 -1.02 -5.11 -11.30
N ALA A 19 -0.90 -3.97 -11.98
CA ALA A 19 -1.44 -3.76 -13.32
C ALA A 19 -0.52 -4.29 -14.45
N THR A 20 0.67 -4.80 -14.12
CA THR A 20 1.61 -5.29 -15.14
C THR A 20 1.08 -6.57 -15.79
N LYS A 21 1.14 -6.64 -17.13
CA LYS A 21 0.64 -7.78 -17.92
C LYS A 21 1.74 -8.72 -18.45
N GLU A 22 2.99 -8.25 -18.46
CA GLU A 22 4.12 -8.97 -19.06
C GLU A 22 4.77 -9.96 -18.09
N GLN A 23 4.68 -9.70 -16.78
CA GLN A 23 5.27 -10.51 -15.72
C GLN A 23 4.26 -10.66 -14.60
N MET A 24 4.27 -11.82 -13.95
CA MET A 24 3.45 -12.05 -12.76
C MET A 24 4.29 -11.85 -11.50
N TYR A 25 3.92 -10.84 -10.71
CA TYR A 25 4.55 -10.51 -9.45
C TYR A 25 3.71 -10.98 -8.27
N ILE A 26 4.37 -11.46 -7.22
CA ILE A 26 3.76 -11.72 -5.91
C ILE A 26 4.45 -10.84 -4.87
N ILE A 27 3.67 -10.00 -4.19
CA ILE A 27 4.13 -9.25 -3.03
C ILE A 27 3.89 -10.13 -1.79
N ARG A 28 4.95 -10.72 -1.23
CA ARG A 28 4.83 -11.62 -0.06
C ARG A 28 4.74 -10.87 1.25
N THR A 29 5.60 -9.87 1.39
CA THR A 29 5.75 -9.11 2.62
C THR A 29 5.77 -7.64 2.28
N LEU A 30 4.98 -6.84 3.00
CA LEU A 30 4.97 -5.39 2.90
C LEU A 30 5.16 -4.80 4.31
N GLN A 31 6.31 -4.20 4.54
CA GLN A 31 6.61 -3.45 5.75
C GLN A 31 6.49 -1.96 5.47
N VAL A 32 5.75 -1.26 6.32
CA VAL A 32 5.51 0.18 6.22
C VAL A 32 5.86 0.80 7.55
N ARG A 33 6.75 1.79 7.52
CA ARG A 33 7.16 2.56 8.69
C ARG A 33 7.04 4.05 8.38
N ASN A 34 6.61 4.84 9.35
CA ASN A 34 6.77 6.29 9.26
C ASN A 34 8.26 6.63 9.19
N GLN A 35 8.61 7.61 8.36
CA GLN A 35 9.99 8.12 8.33
C GLN A 35 10.32 8.93 9.58
N ALA A 36 9.33 9.63 10.14
CA ALA A 36 9.47 10.29 11.44
C ALA A 36 9.15 9.31 12.57
N ASP A 37 10.05 9.22 13.56
CA ASP A 37 9.82 8.47 14.81
C ASP A 37 8.80 9.16 15.74
N LYS A 38 8.36 10.38 15.41
CA LYS A 38 7.33 11.07 16.18
C LYS A 38 5.96 10.59 15.72
N GLY A 39 5.28 9.82 16.56
CA GLY A 39 3.86 9.55 16.41
C GLY A 39 3.04 10.86 16.31
N PRO A 40 1.80 10.81 15.81
CA PRO A 40 0.96 11.99 15.66
C PRO A 40 0.98 12.78 16.98
N LYS A 41 1.22 14.09 16.90
CA LYS A 41 1.14 14.97 18.07
C LYS A 41 -0.18 14.65 18.75
N ARG A 42 -0.15 13.98 19.91
CA ARG A 42 -1.34 13.78 20.72
C ARG A 42 -1.88 15.19 20.95
N GLY A 43 -3.03 15.48 20.39
CA GLY A 43 -3.64 16.81 20.48
C GLY A 43 -3.59 17.24 21.94
N GLY A 44 -3.09 18.44 22.17
CA GLY A 44 -3.26 19.08 23.48
C GLY A 44 -4.74 19.04 23.84
N LEU A 45 -5.01 18.83 25.13
CA LEU A 45 -6.35 18.88 25.69
C LEU A 45 -7.10 20.11 25.15
N GLY A 46 -8.15 19.87 24.36
CA GLY A 46 -9.09 20.89 23.92
C GLY A 46 -9.07 21.17 22.41
N GLU A 47 -9.82 20.37 21.65
CA GLU A 47 -10.90 20.88 20.80
C GLU A 47 -11.80 19.70 20.45
N ALA A 48 -13.12 19.86 20.62
CA ALA A 48 -14.11 18.82 20.38
C ALA A 48 -14.07 18.34 18.91
N PRO A 49 -14.37 17.06 18.62
CA PRO A 49 -14.37 16.57 17.25
C PRO A 49 -15.48 17.26 16.44
N ALA A 50 -15.09 18.01 15.41
CA ALA A 50 -16.02 18.51 14.41
C ALA A 50 -16.67 17.30 13.70
N ALA A 51 -18.00 17.31 13.60
CA ALA A 51 -18.80 16.25 13.01
C ALA A 51 -18.34 15.92 11.57
N PRO A 52 -18.35 14.65 11.15
CA PRO A 52 -17.98 14.28 9.79
C PRO A 52 -19.05 14.79 8.83
N VAL A 53 -18.72 15.79 8.01
CA VAL A 53 -19.51 16.12 6.82
C VAL A 53 -19.37 14.98 5.82
N ALA A 54 -20.46 14.26 5.62
CA ALA A 54 -20.59 13.18 4.65
C ALA A 54 -20.48 13.73 3.22
N GLY A 55 -19.25 13.83 2.71
CA GLY A 55 -18.98 13.90 1.28
C GLY A 55 -19.08 12.50 0.69
N ALA A 56 -19.99 12.29 -0.26
CA ALA A 56 -20.23 11.01 -0.92
C ALA A 56 -18.94 10.40 -1.50
N ALA A 57 -18.31 9.51 -0.74
CA ALA A 57 -17.24 8.67 -1.24
C ALA A 57 -17.88 7.57 -2.08
N LYS A 58 -17.66 7.61 -3.40
CA LYS A 58 -17.87 6.44 -4.27
C LYS A 58 -17.20 5.24 -3.57
N ALA A 59 -17.98 4.19 -3.31
CA ALA A 59 -17.50 2.92 -2.80
C ALA A 59 -16.60 2.27 -3.86
N GLY A 60 -15.33 2.71 -3.90
CA GLY A 60 -14.25 1.98 -4.53
C GLY A 60 -13.84 0.84 -3.60
N GLU A 61 -13.43 -0.28 -4.18
CA GLU A 61 -12.85 -1.43 -3.48
C GLU A 61 -11.93 -1.00 -2.33
N PRO A 62 -11.86 -1.78 -1.23
CA PRO A 62 -10.99 -1.46 -0.10
C PRO A 62 -9.53 -1.52 -0.54
N GLY A 63 -9.02 -0.38 -1.02
CA GLY A 63 -7.62 -0.20 -1.34
C GLY A 63 -6.77 -0.20 -0.07
N ILE A 64 -5.46 -0.35 -0.23
CA ILE A 64 -4.52 -0.36 0.89
C ILE A 64 -4.67 0.93 1.71
N SER A 65 -5.25 0.79 2.90
CA SER A 65 -5.41 1.87 3.87
C SER A 65 -4.15 1.96 4.71
N PHE A 66 -3.53 3.13 4.69
CA PHE A 66 -2.32 3.39 5.45
C PHE A 66 -2.73 4.15 6.71
N ILE A 67 -2.68 3.49 7.88
CA ILE A 67 -2.88 4.10 9.20
C ILE A 67 -1.54 4.68 9.68
N VAL A 68 -0.93 5.50 8.84
CA VAL A 68 0.34 6.17 9.12
C VAL A 68 0.16 7.63 8.73
N GLY A 69 0.90 8.52 9.37
CA GLY A 69 0.70 9.97 9.22
C GLY A 69 0.74 10.41 7.76
N THR A 70 0.25 11.61 7.46
CA THR A 70 0.32 12.22 6.11
C THR A 70 1.74 12.46 5.58
N GLU A 71 2.74 11.98 6.31
CA GLU A 71 4.17 12.09 6.09
C GLU A 71 4.73 11.03 5.14
N HIS A 72 6.02 11.13 4.84
CA HIS A 72 6.72 10.14 4.04
C HIS A 72 6.88 8.83 4.81
N LEU A 73 6.66 7.72 4.09
CA LEU A 73 6.71 6.37 4.57
C LEU A 73 7.99 5.71 4.04
N ASN A 74 8.68 4.99 4.92
CA ASN A 74 9.68 4.01 4.53
C ASN A 74 8.97 2.67 4.25
N VAL A 75 9.04 2.22 3.01
CA VAL A 75 8.37 1.01 2.54
C VAL A 75 9.41 0.00 2.13
N THR A 76 9.28 -1.22 2.65
CA THR A 76 10.08 -2.37 2.23
C THR A 76 9.15 -3.49 1.82
N ALA A 77 9.30 -3.98 0.58
CA ALA A 77 8.49 -5.05 0.02
C ALA A 77 9.37 -6.20 -0.49
N GLN A 78 8.97 -7.42 -0.16
CA GLN A 78 9.52 -8.64 -0.75
C GLN A 78 8.64 -9.03 -1.94
N ILE A 79 9.24 -8.98 -3.14
CA ILE A 79 8.56 -9.26 -4.41
C ILE A 79 9.19 -10.49 -5.04
N GLU A 80 8.36 -11.46 -5.41
CA GLU A 80 8.73 -12.62 -6.20
C GLU A 80 8.20 -12.49 -7.63
N ILE A 81 8.98 -12.95 -8.59
CA ILE A 81 8.59 -13.01 -10.01
C ILE A 81 8.32 -14.46 -10.36
N LEU A 82 7.08 -14.78 -10.74
CA LEU A 82 6.72 -16.10 -11.19
C LEU A 82 7.13 -16.30 -12.66
N ARG A 83 7.76 -17.45 -12.93
CA ARG A 83 8.07 -17.92 -14.27
C ARG A 83 7.21 -19.13 -14.57
N PHE A 84 6.34 -19.01 -15.56
CA PHE A 84 5.48 -20.11 -15.98
C PHE A 84 6.25 -21.06 -16.89
N ASN A 85 6.17 -22.35 -16.58
CA ASN A 85 6.64 -23.41 -17.46
C ASN A 85 5.46 -23.96 -18.26
N ILE A 86 5.75 -24.53 -19.42
CA ILE A 86 4.74 -25.19 -20.24
C ILE A 86 4.23 -26.40 -19.46
N PRO A 87 2.90 -26.54 -19.27
CA PRO A 87 2.36 -27.68 -18.55
C PRO A 87 2.61 -28.96 -19.35
N GLU A 88 3.19 -29.97 -18.69
CA GLU A 88 3.34 -31.30 -19.29
C GLU A 88 1.96 -31.89 -19.56
N LYS A 89 1.72 -32.31 -20.81
CA LYS A 89 0.49 -32.97 -21.22
C LYS A 89 0.40 -34.30 -20.47
N ARG A 90 -0.43 -34.39 -19.42
CA ARG A 90 -0.77 -35.69 -18.85
C ARG A 90 -1.63 -36.45 -19.86
N ILE A 91 -1.00 -37.40 -20.56
CA ILE A 91 -1.69 -38.43 -21.32
C ILE A 91 -2.35 -39.34 -20.27
N ARG A 92 -3.69 -39.38 -20.27
CA ARG A 92 -4.48 -40.35 -19.50
C ARG A 92 -4.78 -41.55 -20.38
#